data_AF-A0A7J5XRS2-F1
#
_entry.id   AF-A0A7J5XRS2-F1
#
_cell.length_a   1.000
_cell.length_b   1.000
_cell.length_c   1.000
_cell.angle_alpha   90.00
_cell.angle_beta   90.00
_cell.angle_gamma   90.00
#
_symmetry.space_group_name_H-M   'P 1'
#
loop_
_entity.id
_entity.type
_entity.pdbx_description
1 polymer ?
#
loop_
_entity_poly.entity_id
_entity_poly.type
_entity_poly.pdbx_seq_one_letter_code
_entity_poly.pdbx_strand_id
1 'polypeptide(L)'
;MGLVVTHESNCFFSEVVPDIIVSSSGSINFLHADCEKFRHPLLHIQKTPADCPVIAIDSFRHMYVYPDYKDLNIPGKLRQFVLDLHSGKLHRDSPPESSFQKLAPSETRYTILNRGRDEL
;
A
#
# COMPACT_ATOMS: atom_id res chain seq x y z
N MET A 1 -1.72 -4.86 5.94
CA MET A 1 -1.02 -4.07 4.89
C MET A 1 -2.05 -3.55 3.92
N GLY A 2 -2.01 -2.27 3.56
CA GLY A 2 -2.83 -1.73 2.48
C GLY A 2 -1.98 -1.47 1.25
N LEU A 3 -2.31 -2.06 0.11
CA LEU A 3 -1.83 -1.61 -1.19
C LEU A 3 -2.74 -0.45 -1.62
N VAL A 4 -2.18 0.75 -1.68
CA VAL A 4 -2.88 1.94 -2.16
C VAL A 4 -2.44 2.23 -3.58
N VAL A 5 -3.39 2.14 -4.49
CA VAL A 5 -3.20 2.52 -5.89
C VAL A 5 -3.85 3.86 -6.12
N THR A 6 -3.03 4.86 -6.38
CA THR A 6 -3.52 6.19 -6.77
C THR A 6 -3.64 6.21 -8.28
N HIS A 7 -4.86 6.16 -8.80
CA HIS A 7 -5.12 6.11 -10.24
C HIS A 7 -6.38 6.91 -10.58
N GLU A 8 -6.35 7.61 -11.72
CA GLU A 8 -7.45 8.47 -12.19
C GLU A 8 -8.56 7.67 -12.92
N SER A 9 -8.29 6.47 -13.41
CA SER A 9 -9.21 5.66 -14.24
C SER A 9 -9.51 4.24 -13.68
N ASN A 10 -10.76 3.94 -13.38
CA ASN A 10 -11.19 2.70 -12.70
C ASN A 10 -10.92 1.36 -13.45
N CYS A 11 -10.61 1.38 -14.75
CA CYS A 11 -10.76 0.18 -15.61
C CYS A 11 -9.61 -0.82 -15.56
N PHE A 12 -8.36 -0.39 -15.28
CA PHE A 12 -7.20 -1.30 -15.36
C PHE A 12 -7.04 -2.19 -14.12
N PHE A 13 -7.58 -1.73 -12.99
CA PHE A 13 -7.43 -2.40 -11.70
C PHE A 13 -8.22 -3.72 -11.63
N SER A 14 -9.38 -3.80 -12.29
CA SER A 14 -10.22 -5.00 -12.26
C SER A 14 -9.64 -6.20 -12.99
N GLU A 15 -8.67 -6.02 -13.90
CA GLU A 15 -8.10 -7.09 -14.71
C GLU A 15 -6.87 -7.73 -14.06
N VAL A 16 -6.01 -6.93 -13.41
CA VAL A 16 -4.73 -7.41 -12.83
C VAL A 16 -4.90 -7.96 -11.41
N VAL A 17 -5.88 -7.44 -10.67
CA VAL A 17 -6.10 -7.73 -9.25
C VAL A 17 -6.62 -9.15 -8.95
N PRO A 18 -7.50 -9.78 -9.77
CA PRO A 18 -8.02 -11.12 -9.48
C PRO A 18 -6.92 -12.18 -9.32
N ASP A 19 -5.92 -12.19 -10.20
CA ASP A 19 -4.81 -13.16 -10.15
C ASP A 19 -3.94 -13.00 -8.90
N ILE A 20 -3.81 -11.77 -8.40
CA ILE A 20 -3.05 -11.48 -7.18
C ILE A 20 -3.87 -11.90 -5.97
N ILE A 21 -5.15 -11.51 -5.90
CA ILE A 21 -6.07 -11.84 -4.81
C ILE A 21 -6.16 -13.36 -4.59
N VAL A 22 -6.23 -14.16 -5.65
CA VAL A 22 -6.33 -15.62 -5.55
C VAL A 22 -5.06 -16.24 -4.94
N SER A 23 -3.88 -15.63 -5.14
CA SER A 23 -2.61 -16.18 -4.63
C SER A 23 -2.15 -15.59 -3.30
N SER A 24 -2.51 -14.35 -2.98
CA SER A 24 -2.15 -13.69 -1.72
C SER A 24 -3.29 -13.86 -0.72
N SER A 25 -3.30 -15.00 -0.03
CA SER A 25 -4.28 -15.35 1.01
C SER A 25 -4.54 -14.20 2.00
N GLY A 26 -5.57 -13.38 1.76
CA GLY A 26 -6.20 -12.44 2.70
C GLY A 26 -5.33 -11.38 3.41
N SER A 27 -4.06 -11.19 3.05
CA SER A 27 -3.12 -10.38 3.86
C SER A 27 -3.02 -8.89 3.46
N ILE A 28 -3.48 -8.55 2.25
CA ILE A 28 -3.33 -7.20 1.67
C ILE A 28 -4.69 -6.65 1.25
N ASN A 29 -4.97 -5.42 1.70
CA ASN A 29 -6.15 -4.67 1.29
C ASN A 29 -5.83 -3.84 0.05
N PHE A 30 -6.56 -4.07 -1.03
CA PHE A 30 -6.44 -3.29 -2.27
C PHE A 30 -7.34 -2.06 -2.17
N LEU A 31 -6.75 -0.88 -2.23
CA LEU A 31 -7.44 0.40 -2.11
C LEU A 31 -7.10 1.28 -3.31
N HIS A 32 -8.06 2.10 -3.73
CA HIS A 32 -7.80 3.20 -4.65
C HIS A 32 -8.03 4.54 -3.96
N ALA A 33 -7.24 5.55 -4.33
CA ALA A 33 -7.33 6.88 -3.73
C ALA A 33 -7.15 7.98 -4.78
N ASP A 34 -7.86 9.09 -4.57
CA ASP A 34 -7.79 10.31 -5.36
C ASP A 34 -6.52 11.09 -5.00
N CYS A 35 -5.66 11.36 -5.99
CA CYS A 35 -4.38 12.01 -5.79
C CYS A 35 -4.49 13.43 -5.22
N GLU A 36 -5.55 14.19 -5.55
CA GLU A 36 -5.73 15.56 -5.05
C GLU A 36 -6.17 15.56 -3.58
N LYS A 37 -6.94 14.55 -3.16
CA LYS A 37 -7.35 14.41 -1.75
C LYS A 37 -6.24 13.82 -0.88
N PHE A 38 -5.36 13.00 -1.46
CA PHE A 38 -4.29 12.29 -0.75
C PHE A 38 -2.89 12.91 -0.95
N ARG A 39 -2.82 14.22 -1.23
CA ARG A 39 -1.57 14.98 -1.38
C ARG A 39 -0.59 14.80 -0.22
N HIS A 40 -1.09 14.84 1.02
CA HIS A 40 -0.24 14.72 2.19
C HIS A 40 0.43 13.33 2.30
N PRO A 41 -0.30 12.21 2.18
CA PRO A 41 0.31 10.88 2.02
C PRO A 41 1.27 10.75 0.82
N LEU A 42 0.98 11.37 -0.32
CA LEU A 42 1.89 11.36 -1.48
C LEU A 42 3.22 12.06 -1.19
N LEU A 43 3.21 13.14 -0.39
CA LEU A 43 4.43 13.86 -0.03
C LEU A 43 5.42 13.00 0.76
N HIS A 44 4.93 12.10 1.62
CA HIS A 44 5.78 11.16 2.38
C HIS A 44 6.59 10.22 1.50
N ILE A 45 6.10 9.91 0.30
CA ILE A 45 6.82 9.14 -0.71
C ILE A 45 7.46 10.03 -1.79
N GLN A 46 7.58 11.33 -1.53
CA GLN A 46 8.18 12.31 -2.43
C GLN A 46 7.50 12.35 -3.80
N LYS A 47 6.16 12.19 -3.82
CA LYS A 47 5.32 12.28 -5.02
C LYS A 47 4.33 13.42 -4.90
N THR A 48 3.89 13.91 -6.05
CA THR A 48 2.88 14.95 -6.22
C THR A 48 1.70 14.41 -7.04
N PRO A 49 0.54 15.08 -7.06
CA PRO A 49 -0.57 14.67 -7.93
C PRO A 49 -0.21 14.60 -9.41
N ALA A 50 0.78 15.38 -9.86
CA ALA A 50 1.27 15.34 -11.24
C ALA A 50 2.05 14.06 -11.57
N ASP A 51 2.52 13.33 -10.56
CA ASP A 51 3.22 12.04 -10.74
C ASP A 51 2.24 10.86 -10.84
N CYS A 52 0.94 11.10 -10.67
CA CYS A 52 -0.05 10.05 -10.79
C CYS A 52 -0.16 9.55 -12.25
N PRO A 53 -0.36 8.24 -12.46
CA PRO A 53 -0.69 7.23 -11.45
C PRO A 53 0.51 6.65 -10.68
N VAL A 54 0.36 6.49 -9.36
CA VAL A 54 1.37 5.89 -8.47
C VAL A 54 0.79 4.69 -7.73
N ILE A 55 1.57 3.61 -7.63
CA ILE A 55 1.24 2.42 -6.83
C ILE A 55 2.17 2.40 -5.62
N ALA A 56 1.62 2.25 -4.41
CA ALA A 56 2.41 2.11 -3.20
C ALA A 56 1.79 1.13 -2.22
N ILE A 57 2.61 0.39 -1.48
CA ILE A 57 2.16 -0.42 -0.35
C ILE A 57 2.46 0.33 0.95
N ASP A 58 1.44 0.58 1.76
CA ASP A 58 1.61 1.00 3.15
C ASP A 58 1.47 -0.22 4.07
N SER A 59 2.55 -0.48 4.80
CA SER A 59 2.64 -1.56 5.78
C SER A 59 2.14 -1.23 7.18
N PHE A 60 1.68 0.01 7.41
CA PHE A 60 1.51 0.67 8.70
C PHE A 60 2.80 0.90 9.49
N ARG A 61 3.96 0.56 8.91
CA ARG A 61 5.29 0.91 9.42
C ARG A 61 6.03 1.79 8.42
N HIS A 62 6.15 1.30 7.19
CA HIS A 62 6.76 2.01 6.08
C HIS A 62 5.89 1.98 4.81
N MET A 63 6.11 2.96 3.94
CA MET A 63 5.56 3.01 2.60
C MET A 63 6.58 2.55 1.56
N TYR A 64 6.13 1.74 0.59
CA TYR A 64 6.92 1.21 -0.50
C TYR A 64 6.33 1.63 -1.83
N VAL A 65 7.05 2.41 -2.61
CA VAL A 65 6.61 2.86 -3.93
C VAL A 65 6.97 1.80 -4.97
N TYR A 66 6.02 1.48 -5.84
CA TYR A 66 6.28 0.63 -6.99
C TYR A 66 7.15 1.40 -8.00
N PRO A 67 8.26 0.82 -8.51
CA PRO A 67 9.27 1.60 -9.25
C PRO A 67 8.76 2.26 -10.54
N ASP A 68 8.03 1.51 -11.36
CA ASP A 68 7.48 2.01 -12.63
C ASP A 68 6.06 1.45 -12.83
N TYR A 69 5.09 2.34 -13.00
CA TYR A 69 3.71 1.97 -13.27
C TYR A 69 3.58 1.17 -14.59
N LYS A 70 4.43 1.42 -15.59
CA LYS A 70 4.37 0.74 -16.90
C LYS A 70 4.59 -0.76 -16.80
N ASP A 71 5.36 -1.19 -15.80
CA ASP A 71 5.66 -2.60 -15.58
C ASP A 71 4.49 -3.40 -15.02
N LEU A 72 3.37 -2.74 -14.70
CA LEU A 72 2.14 -3.39 -14.27
C LEU A 72 1.58 -4.36 -15.33
N ASN A 73 1.84 -4.06 -16.61
CA ASN A 73 1.44 -4.92 -17.73
C ASN A 73 2.26 -6.21 -17.82
N ILE A 74 3.40 -6.27 -17.12
CA ILE A 74 4.25 -7.44 -17.10
C ILE A 74 3.67 -8.42 -16.08
N PRO A 75 3.22 -9.62 -16.51
CA PRO A 75 2.62 -10.59 -15.59
C PRO A 75 3.63 -11.01 -14.52
N GLY A 76 3.16 -11.11 -13.28
CA GLY A 76 3.97 -11.55 -12.13
C GLY A 76 4.85 -10.48 -11.49
N LYS A 77 5.08 -9.33 -12.12
CA LYS A 77 5.92 -8.25 -11.56
C LYS A 77 5.29 -7.61 -10.31
N LEU A 78 3.99 -7.35 -10.31
CA LEU A 78 3.27 -6.85 -9.13
C LEU A 78 3.19 -7.92 -8.03
N ARG A 79 3.03 -9.19 -8.40
CA ARG A 79 3.07 -10.33 -7.46
C ARG A 79 4.44 -10.43 -6.78
N GLN A 80 5.52 -10.28 -7.53
CA GLN A 80 6.88 -10.31 -6.98
C GLN A 80 7.10 -9.17 -5.97
N PHE A 81 6.57 -7.99 -6.23
CA PHE A 81 6.67 -6.87 -5.30
C PHE A 81 5.97 -7.14 -3.95
N VAL A 82 4.80 -7.76 -4.00
CA VAL A 82 4.10 -8.23 -2.80
C VAL A 82 4.90 -9.32 -2.06
N LEU A 83 5.50 -10.26 -2.79
CA LEU A 83 6.36 -11.30 -2.19
C LEU A 83 7.62 -10.71 -1.54
N ASP A 84 8.27 -9.75 -2.21
CA ASP A 84 9.46 -9.05 -1.70
C ASP A 84 9.16 -8.26 -0.42
N LEU A 85 7.92 -7.79 -0.26
CA LEU A 85 7.45 -7.16 0.97
C LEU A 85 7.34 -8.19 2.11
N HIS A 86 6.66 -9.31 1.87
CA HIS A 86 6.51 -10.37 2.87
C HIS A 86 7.85 -11.03 3.26
N SER A 87 8.78 -11.13 2.32
CA SER A 87 10.11 -11.66 2.59
C SER A 87 11.03 -10.66 3.32
N GLY A 88 10.56 -9.43 3.58
CA GLY A 88 11.34 -8.38 4.21
C GLY A 88 12.44 -7.78 3.32
N LYS A 89 12.49 -8.14 2.02
CA LYS A 89 13.53 -7.68 1.09
C LYS A 89 13.44 -6.17 0.87
N LEU A 90 12.22 -5.63 0.81
CA LEU A 90 12.00 -4.19 0.65
C LEU A 90 12.41 -3.37 1.89
N HIS A 91 12.51 -3.98 3.07
CA HIS A 91 12.88 -3.27 4.31
C HIS A 91 14.38 -2.93 4.41
N ARG A 92 15.23 -3.46 3.52
CA ARG A 92 16.69 -3.30 3.59
C ARG A 92 17.18 -1.88 3.34
N ASP A 93 16.37 -1.04 2.70
CA ASP A 93 16.78 0.28 2.21
C ASP A 93 16.26 1.45 3.06
N SER A 94 15.86 1.21 4.32
CA SER A 94 15.34 2.25 5.23
C SER A 94 14.25 3.16 4.62
N PRO A 95 13.12 2.58 4.18
CA PRO A 95 12.02 3.30 3.54
C PRO A 95 11.34 4.35 4.44
N PRO A 96 10.64 5.36 3.87
CA PRO A 96 9.93 6.37 4.65
C PRO A 96 8.82 5.76 5.51
N GLU A 97 8.58 6.38 6.67
CA GLU A 97 7.54 6.00 7.63
C GLU A 97 6.12 6.06 7.03
N SER A 98 5.22 5.22 7.54
CA SER A 98 3.82 5.12 7.13
C SER A 98 3.08 6.45 7.27
N SER A 99 2.42 6.88 6.20
CA SER A 99 1.49 8.02 6.25
C SER A 99 0.16 7.62 6.86
N PHE A 100 -0.29 6.40 6.60
CA PHE A 100 -1.61 5.92 7.00
C PHE A 100 -1.70 5.60 8.49
N GLN A 101 -0.57 5.39 9.18
CA GLN A 101 -0.55 5.28 10.64
C GLN A 101 -1.12 6.54 11.33
N LYS A 102 -0.99 7.72 10.71
CA LYS A 102 -1.60 8.97 11.21
C LYS A 102 -3.14 8.96 11.14
N LEU A 103 -3.72 8.07 10.34
CA LEU A 103 -5.16 7.87 10.22
C LEU A 103 -5.68 6.74 11.11
N ALA A 104 -4.79 6.00 11.77
CA ALA A 104 -5.19 5.01 12.75
C ALA A 104 -5.88 5.69 13.95
N PRO A 105 -6.67 4.94 14.75
CA PRO A 105 -7.24 5.46 15.98
C PRO A 105 -6.16 6.12 16.86
N SER A 106 -6.40 7.36 17.27
CA SER A 106 -5.44 8.14 18.05
C SER A 106 -5.48 7.76 19.53
N GLU A 107 -4.33 7.42 20.11
CA GLU A 107 -4.14 7.14 21.55
C GLU A 107 -4.57 8.33 22.44
N THR A 108 -4.47 9.56 21.92
CA THR A 108 -4.88 10.77 22.66
C THR A 108 -6.39 10.98 22.70
N ARG A 109 -7.17 10.26 21.87
CA ARG A 109 -8.63 10.38 21.82
C ARG A 109 -9.36 9.10 22.23
N TYR A 110 -8.69 7.96 22.22
CA TYR A 110 -9.30 6.67 22.53
C TYR A 110 -8.34 5.81 23.34
N THR A 111 -8.88 5.02 24.28
CA THR A 111 -8.15 3.91 24.88
C THR A 111 -8.06 2.78 23.85
N ILE A 112 -6.87 2.53 23.31
CA ILE A 112 -6.68 1.49 22.31
C ILE A 112 -6.61 0.13 22.99
N LEU A 113 -7.66 -0.68 22.80
CA LEU A 113 -7.71 -2.05 23.31
C LEU A 113 -7.02 -2.98 22.30
N ASN A 114 -5.74 -3.26 22.54
CA ASN A 114 -5.06 -4.35 21.87
C ASN A 114 -5.60 -5.66 22.46
N ARG A 115 -6.56 -6.30 21.80
CA ARG A 115 -6.91 -7.69 22.11
C ARG A 115 -5.69 -8.55 21.79
N GLY A 116 -4.87 -8.78 22.81
CA GLY A 116 -3.85 -9.81 22.80
C GLY A 116 -4.52 -11.13 22.47
N ARG A 117 -3.86 -11.92 21.62
CA ARG A 117 -4.27 -13.26 21.23
C ARG A 117 -3.98 -14.24 22.38
N ASP A 118 -4.56 -13.97 23.56
CA ASP A 118 -4.47 -14.79 24.78
C ASP A 118 -5.87 -15.05 25.39
N GLU A 119 -6.91 -15.08 24.55
CA GLU A 119 -8.21 -15.66 24.91
C GLU A 119 -8.65 -16.61 23.79
N LEU A 120 -8.19 -17.88 23.91
CA LEU A 120 -8.84 -19.17 23.58
C LEU A 120 -7.81 -20.26 23.25
#